data_AF-A0A2M6YS08-F1
#
_entry.id   AF-A0A2M6YS08-F1
#
_cell.length_a   1.000
_cell.length_b   1.000
_cell.length_c   1.000
_cell.angle_alpha   90.00
_cell.angle_beta   90.00
_cell.angle_gamma   90.00
#
_symmetry.space_group_name_H-M   'P 1'
#
loop_
_entity.id
_entity.type
_entity.pdbx_description
1 polymer ?
#
loop_
_entity_poly.entity_id
_entity_poly.type
_entity_poly.pdbx_seq_one_letter_code
_entity_poly.pdbx_strand_id
1 'polypeptide(L)'
;MSLLDLVFPKHCVSCGRAGNYFCPKCLTTIKRVRQICPVCERPTPFGQTHTFCRTRNSLDGLISLFTYEGIIRGAIHKLKYKFVTDLESEFW
;
A
#
# COMPACT_ATOMS: atom_id res chain seq x y z
N MET A 1 6.46 -9.60 20.48
CA MET A 1 5.13 -9.98 21.01
C MET A 1 5.01 -9.36 22.38
N SER A 2 4.08 -8.42 22.52
CA SER A 2 3.76 -7.77 23.78
C SER A 2 2.71 -8.57 24.55
N LEU A 3 2.57 -8.33 25.86
CA LEU A 3 1.51 -8.93 26.67
C LEU A 3 0.10 -8.56 26.13
N LEU A 4 -0.03 -7.42 25.44
CA LEU A 4 -1.28 -6.99 24.82
C LEU A 4 -1.66 -7.85 23.61
N ASP A 5 -0.70 -8.44 22.89
CA ASP A 5 -0.99 -9.30 21.73
C ASP A 5 -1.68 -10.61 22.13
N LEU A 6 -1.63 -11.01 23.42
CA LEU A 6 -2.36 -12.16 23.95
C LEU A 6 -3.83 -11.85 24.20
N VAL A 7 -4.14 -10.63 24.66
CA VAL A 7 -5.50 -10.18 24.99
C VAL A 7 -6.19 -9.58 23.76
N PHE A 8 -5.43 -8.92 22.90
CA PHE A 8 -5.86 -8.30 21.65
C PHE A 8 -5.02 -8.83 20.48
N PRO A 9 -5.24 -10.09 20.07
CA PRO A 9 -4.46 -10.67 18.99
C PRO A 9 -4.66 -9.88 17.71
N LYS A 10 -3.53 -9.61 17.03
CA LYS A 10 -3.55 -9.05 15.67
C LYS A 10 -4.15 -10.08 14.74
N HIS A 11 -5.06 -9.63 13.87
CA HIS A 11 -5.70 -10.50 12.88
C HIS A 11 -5.44 -9.98 11.48
N CYS A 12 -5.13 -10.91 10.57
CA CYS A 12 -4.87 -10.56 9.19
C CYS A 12 -6.06 -9.83 8.58
N VAL A 13 -5.79 -8.71 7.90
CA VAL A 13 -6.82 -7.85 7.31
C VAL A 13 -7.66 -8.58 6.26
N SER A 14 -7.08 -9.55 5.56
CA SER A 14 -7.76 -10.30 4.50
C SER A 14 -8.38 -11.62 4.99
N CYS A 15 -7.60 -12.52 5.59
CA CYS A 15 -8.06 -13.87 5.93
C CYS A 15 -8.43 -14.07 7.41
N GLY A 16 -8.22 -13.07 8.28
CA GLY A 16 -8.54 -13.16 9.71
C GLY A 16 -7.63 -14.07 10.53
N ARG A 17 -6.56 -14.64 9.97
CA ARG A 17 -5.60 -15.44 10.74
C ARG A 17 -4.93 -14.60 11.84
N ALA A 18 -4.89 -15.12 13.07
CA ALA A 18 -4.21 -14.48 14.19
C ALA A 18 -2.68 -14.45 14.02
N GLY A 19 -2.04 -13.42 14.56
CA GLY A 19 -0.59 -13.26 14.62
C GLY A 19 -0.11 -11.92 14.02
N ASN A 20 -0.41 -11.68 12.74
CA ASN A 20 0.07 -10.50 11.99
C ASN A 20 -1.07 -9.82 11.22
N TYR A 21 -0.95 -8.54 10.92
CA TYR A 21 -1.93 -7.83 10.07
C TYR A 21 -1.85 -8.27 8.61
N PHE A 22 -0.65 -8.61 8.13
CA PHE A 22 -0.44 -9.23 6.83
C PHE A 22 0.21 -10.61 6.98
N CYS A 23 -0.59 -11.68 6.81
CA CYS A 23 -0.01 -13.01 6.79
C CYS A 23 0.77 -13.25 5.48
N PRO A 24 1.82 -14.10 5.47
CA PRO A 24 2.63 -14.36 4.29
C PRO A 24 1.83 -14.78 3.05
N LYS A 25 0.75 -15.55 3.25
CA LYS A 25 -0.14 -15.99 2.18
C LYS A 25 -0.96 -14.86 1.56
N CYS A 26 -1.33 -13.85 2.33
CA CYS A 26 -2.10 -12.72 1.82
C CYS A 26 -1.21 -11.62 1.25
N LEU A 27 0.04 -11.50 1.72
CA LEU A 27 1.03 -10.57 1.13
C LEU A 27 1.28 -10.87 -0.36
N THR A 28 1.28 -12.14 -0.76
CA THR A 28 1.47 -12.51 -2.17
C THR A 28 0.31 -12.09 -3.08
N THR A 29 -0.84 -11.73 -2.52
CA THR A 29 -2.01 -11.26 -3.29
C THR A 29 -1.94 -9.77 -3.65
N ILE A 30 -1.00 -9.03 -3.05
CA ILE A 30 -0.83 -7.60 -3.31
C ILE A 30 -0.29 -7.42 -4.74
N LYS A 31 -1.07 -6.74 -5.58
CA LYS A 31 -0.66 -6.43 -6.94
C LYS A 31 0.32 -5.27 -6.96
N ARG A 32 1.42 -5.43 -7.69
CA ARG A 32 2.36 -4.34 -7.97
C ARG A 32 1.75 -3.40 -9.00
N VAL A 33 1.86 -2.10 -8.76
CA VAL A 33 1.41 -1.08 -9.70
C VAL A 33 2.52 -0.79 -10.71
N ARG A 34 2.14 -0.71 -11.99
CA ARG A 34 3.03 -0.21 -13.03
C ARG A 34 3.14 1.30 -12.90
N GLN A 35 4.36 1.81 -12.82
CA GLN A 35 4.57 3.26 -12.76
C GLN A 35 4.35 3.88 -14.14
N ILE A 36 3.73 5.05 -14.16
CA ILE A 36 3.34 5.76 -15.38
C ILE A 36 3.78 7.21 -15.33
N CYS A 37 3.97 7.81 -16.49
CA CYS A 37 4.19 9.25 -16.60
C CYS A 37 2.86 9.98 -16.31
N PRO A 38 2.82 10.99 -15.43
CA PRO A 38 1.59 11.70 -15.09
C PRO A 38 1.01 12.54 -16.24
N VAL A 39 1.77 12.75 -17.32
CA VAL A 39 1.36 13.58 -18.47
C VAL A 39 0.80 12.75 -19.62
N CYS A 40 1.46 11.64 -19.97
CA CYS A 40 1.09 10.83 -21.12
C CYS A 40 0.63 9.40 -20.78
N GLU A 41 0.65 9.04 -19.49
CA GLU A 41 0.22 7.75 -18.93
C GLU A 41 1.00 6.52 -19.44
N ARG A 42 2.06 6.74 -20.23
CA ARG A 42 2.92 5.67 -20.71
C ARG A 42 3.85 5.17 -19.59
N PRO A 43 4.28 3.90 -19.64
CA PRO A 43 5.20 3.34 -18.66
C PRO A 43 6.48 4.17 -18.55
N THR A 44 6.95 4.36 -17.33
CA THR A 44 8.17 5.09 -17.03
C THR A 44 8.88 4.47 -15.83
N PRO A 45 10.21 4.40 -15.81
CA PRO A 45 10.94 3.99 -14.63
C PRO A 45 10.60 4.91 -13.45
N PHE A 46 10.28 4.32 -12.29
CA PHE A 46 10.04 5.03 -11.04
C PHE A 46 8.98 6.15 -11.08
N GLY A 47 8.08 6.14 -12.08
CA GLY A 47 7.02 7.15 -12.16
C GLY A 47 7.47 8.51 -12.66
N GLN A 48 8.70 8.63 -13.18
CA GLN A 48 9.25 9.91 -13.63
C GLN A 48 8.53 10.41 -14.88
N THR A 49 8.29 11.72 -14.95
CA THR A 49 7.80 12.35 -16.17
C THR A 49 8.87 12.24 -17.25
N HIS A 50 8.48 11.80 -18.46
CA HIS A 50 9.41 11.71 -19.58
C HIS A 50 10.02 13.09 -19.88
N THR A 51 11.26 13.10 -20.36
CA THR A 51 11.96 14.35 -20.73
C THR A 51 11.19 15.19 -21.74
N PHE A 52 10.53 14.55 -22.71
CA PHE A 52 9.68 15.21 -23.72
C PHE A 52 8.28 15.58 -23.21
N CYS A 53 7.82 15.00 -22.11
CA CYS A 53 6.56 15.36 -21.45
C CYS A 53 6.72 16.50 -20.45
N ARG A 54 7.96 16.86 -20.12
CA ARG A 54 8.27 17.88 -19.12
C ARG A 54 7.97 19.28 -19.68
N THR A 55 7.16 20.03 -18.94
CA THR A 55 6.83 21.43 -19.22
C THR A 55 7.06 22.26 -17.97
N ARG A 56 6.89 23.59 -18.06
CA ARG A 56 7.04 24.49 -16.91
C ARG A 56 6.13 24.12 -15.72
N ASN A 57 4.97 23.52 -16.00
CA ASN A 57 3.93 23.22 -15.01
C ASN A 57 3.63 21.72 -14.86
N SER A 58 4.39 20.84 -15.53
CA SER A 58 4.20 19.40 -15.36
C SER A 58 4.79 18.94 -14.03
N LEU A 59 4.19 17.92 -13.42
CA LEU A 59 4.79 17.20 -12.30
C LEU A 59 6.14 16.58 -12.72
N ASP A 60 7.09 16.47 -11.79
CA ASP A 60 8.36 15.76 -12.03
C ASP A 60 8.15 14.23 -12.09
N GLY A 61 7.10 13.71 -11.45
CA GLY A 61 6.73 12.31 -11.50
C GLY A 61 5.52 11.98 -10.62
N LEU A 62 5.08 10.72 -10.70
CA LEU A 62 3.97 10.14 -9.95
C LEU A 62 4.33 8.72 -9.52
N ILE A 63 4.34 8.45 -8.22
CA ILE A 63 4.61 7.11 -7.67
C ILE A 63 3.31 6.52 -7.10
N SER A 64 2.99 5.30 -7.53
CA SER A 64 1.90 4.51 -6.98
C SER A 64 2.44 3.23 -6.37
N LEU A 65 2.30 3.05 -5.06
CA LEU A 65 2.82 1.86 -4.37
C LEU A 65 1.92 0.64 -4.58
N PHE A 66 0.61 0.82 -4.43
CA PHE A 66 -0.37 -0.26 -4.42
C PHE A 66 -1.66 0.15 -5.16
N THR A 67 -2.35 -0.84 -5.73
CA THR A 67 -3.73 -0.65 -6.17
C THR A 67 -4.65 -0.56 -4.95
N TYR A 68 -5.61 0.35 -4.97
CA TYR A 68 -6.58 0.52 -3.88
C TYR A 68 -7.67 -0.57 -3.92
N GLU A 69 -7.26 -1.81 -3.67
CA GLU A 69 -8.12 -2.99 -3.71
C GLU A 69 -7.72 -4.01 -2.64
N GLY A 70 -8.57 -5.01 -2.43
CA GLY A 70 -8.29 -6.16 -1.58
C GLY A 70 -7.77 -5.79 -0.18
N ILE A 71 -6.63 -6.38 0.18
CA ILE A 71 -6.02 -6.23 1.50
C ILE A 71 -5.57 -4.80 1.79
N ILE A 72 -5.10 -4.06 0.77
CA ILE A 72 -4.61 -2.68 0.92
C ILE A 72 -5.77 -1.75 1.26
N ARG A 73 -6.90 -1.88 0.54
CA ARG A 73 -8.11 -1.12 0.86
C ARG A 73 -8.59 -1.40 2.28
N GLY A 74 -8.62 -2.66 2.68
CA GLY A 74 -8.99 -3.05 4.05
C GLY A 74 -8.05 -2.48 5.11
N ALA A 75 -6.75 -2.46 4.84
CA ALA A 75 -5.73 -1.94 5.76
C ALA A 75 -5.90 -0.43 5.95
N ILE A 76 -6.06 0.32 4.86
CA ILE A 76 -6.32 1.76 4.89
C ILE A 76 -7.62 2.06 5.66
N HIS A 77 -8.67 1.27 5.47
CA HIS A 77 -9.92 1.44 6.23
C HIS A 77 -9.74 1.22 7.73
N LYS A 78 -8.98 0.18 8.13
CA LYS A 78 -8.70 -0.07 9.55
C LYS A 78 -7.86 1.05 10.18
N LEU A 79 -6.84 1.53 9.47
CA LEU A 79 -6.05 2.68 9.89
C LEU A 79 -6.92 3.93 10.04
N LYS A 80 -7.67 4.29 8.99
CA LYS A 80 -8.42 5.55 8.92
C LYS A 80 -9.65 5.60 9.83
N TYR A 81 -10.42 4.51 9.93
CA TYR A 81 -11.74 4.52 10.57
C TYR A 81 -11.85 3.65 11.81
N LYS A 82 -10.88 2.75 12.05
CA LYS A 82 -10.85 1.89 13.24
C LYS A 82 -9.66 2.19 14.16
N PHE A 83 -8.83 3.17 13.79
CA PHE A 83 -7.69 3.65 14.58
C PHE A 83 -6.70 2.53 14.98
N VAL A 84 -6.56 1.52 14.13
CA VAL A 84 -5.58 0.43 14.32
C VAL A 84 -4.21 0.95 13.86
N THR A 85 -3.60 1.83 14.65
CA THR A 85 -2.40 2.60 14.28
C THR A 85 -1.13 1.74 14.23
N ASP A 86 -1.06 0.67 15.02
CA ASP A 86 0.06 -0.27 15.03
C ASP A 86 0.23 -1.04 13.70
N LEU A 87 -0.78 -1.01 12.83
CA LEU A 87 -0.73 -1.55 11.47
C LEU A 87 0.23 -0.77 10.55
N GLU A 88 0.56 0.49 10.86
CA GLU A 88 1.53 1.30 10.10
C GLU A 88 2.89 0.60 9.93
N SER A 89 3.34 -0.09 10.99
CA SER A 89 4.63 -0.80 11.02
C SER A 89 4.76 -1.92 9.99
N GLU A 90 3.67 -2.32 9.33
CA GLU A 90 3.66 -3.41 8.34
C GLU A 90 3.90 -2.91 6.90
N PHE A 91 3.96 -1.59 6.70
CA PHE A 91 4.21 -0.98 5.39
C PHE A 91 5.68 -0.60 5.14
N TRP A 92 6.55 -0.72 6.16
CA TRP A 92 7.97 -0.35 6.14
C TRP A 92 8.84 -1.53 6.58
#